data_AF-A0A1Y5TQU3-F1
#
_entry.id   AF-A0A1Y5TQU3-F1
#
_cell.length_a   1.000
_cell.length_b   1.000
_cell.length_c   1.000
_cell.angle_alpha   90.00
_cell.angle_beta   90.00
_cell.angle_gamma   90.00
#
_symmetry.space_group_name_H-M   'P 1'
#
loop_
_entity.id
_entity.type
_entity.pdbx_description
1 polymer ?
#
loop_
_entity_poly.entity_id
_entity_poly.type
_entity_poly.pdbx_seq_one_letter_code
_entity_poly.pdbx_strand_id
1 'polypeptide(L)'
;MQDLCARLAYMSDVNLAALEEQAAASPSGKDKDRFPIANKMLEWAAVIQRPDESNSPLIRAVFAHELGKGAVRDDWAPELLVDLRKSRRWPTEFALKRILESAKGARDRQHSIERRLARAETVSVIDAGWRDKRIAAMRKCEGLAQDEAS
;
A
#
# COMPACT_ATOMS: atom_id res chain seq x y z
N MET A 1 3.69 -24.55 9.53
CA MET A 1 3.19 -23.65 10.59
C MET A 1 3.85 -22.27 10.55
N GLN A 2 5.16 -22.17 10.30
CA GLN A 2 5.88 -20.89 10.19
C GLN A 2 5.30 -19.92 9.14
N ASP A 3 4.78 -20.42 8.02
CA ASP A 3 4.16 -19.58 6.97
C ASP A 3 2.93 -18.79 7.47
N LEU A 4 2.09 -19.40 8.32
CA LEU A 4 0.89 -18.73 8.83
C LEU A 4 1.24 -17.67 9.88
N CYS A 5 2.13 -17.99 10.82
CA CYS A 5 2.59 -17.03 11.83
C CYS A 5 3.28 -15.82 11.19
N ALA A 6 4.14 -16.03 10.19
CA ALA A 6 4.78 -14.95 9.45
C ALA A 6 3.75 -14.06 8.73
N ARG A 7 2.68 -14.66 8.20
CA ARG A 7 1.61 -13.93 7.50
C ARG A 7 0.63 -13.23 8.44
N LEU A 8 0.58 -13.59 9.72
CA LEU A 8 -0.24 -12.93 10.74
C LEU A 8 0.56 -11.95 11.60
N ALA A 9 1.89 -11.89 11.46
CA ALA A 9 2.78 -11.07 12.29
C ALA A 9 2.52 -9.55 12.21
N TYR A 10 1.75 -9.09 11.22
CA TYR A 10 1.32 -7.69 11.14
C TYR A 10 0.14 -7.36 12.06
N MET A 11 -0.55 -8.38 12.59
CA MET A 11 -1.73 -8.18 13.43
C MET A 11 -1.32 -7.79 14.86
N SER A 12 -2.05 -6.85 15.45
CA SER A 12 -1.89 -6.54 16.88
C SER A 12 -2.39 -7.70 17.74
N ASP A 13 -1.87 -7.83 18.96
CA ASP A 13 -2.23 -8.90 19.91
C ASP A 13 -3.74 -9.03 20.12
N VAL A 14 -4.47 -7.90 20.20
CA VAL A 14 -5.93 -7.87 20.35
C VAL A 14 -6.64 -8.52 19.16
N ASN A 15 -6.14 -8.27 17.94
CA ASN A 15 -6.74 -8.81 16.72
C ASN A 15 -6.35 -10.27 16.47
N LEU A 16 -5.21 -10.72 17.01
CA LEU A 16 -4.85 -12.14 17.05
C LEU A 16 -5.78 -12.92 18.00
N ALA A 17 -6.09 -12.37 19.18
CA ALA A 17 -7.06 -12.97 20.10
C ALA A 17 -8.47 -13.04 19.48
N ALA A 18 -8.91 -11.99 18.77
CA ALA A 18 -10.18 -12.01 18.05
C ALA A 18 -10.22 -13.08 16.92
N LEU A 19 -9.09 -13.30 16.24
CA LEU A 19 -8.97 -14.34 15.22
C LEU A 19 -9.02 -15.76 15.84
N GLU A 20 -8.44 -15.92 17.03
CA GLU A 20 -8.51 -17.16 17.80
C GLU A 20 -9.94 -17.50 18.22
N GLU A 21 -10.67 -16.52 18.77
CA GLU A 21 -12.10 -16.67 19.12
C GLU A 21 -12.94 -17.06 17.90
N GLN A 22 -12.71 -16.39 16.77
CA GLN A 22 -13.41 -16.68 15.51
C GLN A 22 -13.11 -18.09 14.99
N ALA A 23 -11.86 -18.54 15.10
CA ALA A 23 -11.46 -19.89 14.70
C ALA A 23 -12.07 -20.97 15.61
N ALA A 24 -12.16 -20.70 16.92
CA ALA A 24 -12.79 -21.57 17.90
C ALA A 24 -14.32 -21.67 17.70
N ALA A 25 -14.98 -20.56 17.33
CA ALA A 25 -16.41 -20.50 17.05
C ALA A 25 -16.80 -21.14 15.71
N SER A 26 -15.84 -21.33 14.80
CA SER A 26 -16.06 -21.86 13.44
C SER A 26 -15.22 -23.11 13.14
N PRO A 27 -15.39 -24.21 13.90
CA PRO A 27 -14.65 -25.43 13.66
C PRO A 27 -14.93 -26.01 12.26
N SER A 28 -13.90 -26.57 11.64
CA SER A 28 -13.95 -27.20 10.32
C SER A 28 -14.00 -28.73 10.41
N GLY A 29 -14.47 -29.38 9.35
CA GLY A 29 -14.56 -30.85 9.27
C GLY A 29 -15.99 -31.39 9.45
N LYS A 30 -16.20 -32.64 9.02
CA LYS A 30 -17.51 -33.32 9.04
C LYS A 30 -18.08 -33.44 10.46
N ASP A 31 -17.19 -33.51 11.45
CA ASP A 31 -17.51 -33.63 12.88
C ASP A 31 -17.20 -32.37 13.70
N LYS A 32 -16.85 -31.24 13.06
CA LYS A 32 -16.45 -29.99 13.75
C LYS A 32 -15.26 -30.14 14.72
N ASP A 33 -14.39 -31.11 14.49
CA ASP A 33 -13.21 -31.37 15.34
C ASP A 33 -11.89 -30.81 14.80
N ARG A 34 -11.89 -30.09 13.67
CA ARG A 34 -10.66 -29.59 13.06
C ARG A 34 -10.55 -28.09 13.09
N PHE A 35 -9.33 -27.63 13.35
CA PHE A 35 -8.97 -26.24 13.19
C PHE A 35 -9.15 -25.81 11.71
N PRO A 36 -9.63 -24.59 11.45
CA PRO A 36 -9.80 -24.07 10.09
C PRO A 36 -8.49 -24.08 9.29
N ILE A 37 -8.59 -24.29 7.97
CA ILE A 37 -7.42 -24.27 7.09
C ILE A 37 -6.80 -22.87 7.04
N ALA A 38 -5.47 -22.81 6.89
CA ALA A 38 -4.71 -21.55 6.91
C ALA A 38 -5.29 -20.46 5.99
N ASN A 39 -5.73 -20.81 4.77
CA ASN A 39 -6.33 -19.83 3.85
C ASN A 39 -7.58 -19.16 4.42
N LYS A 40 -8.44 -19.91 5.11
CA LYS A 40 -9.67 -19.38 5.71
C LYS A 40 -9.37 -18.49 6.92
N MET A 41 -8.33 -18.84 7.70
CA MET A 41 -7.82 -17.96 8.76
C MET A 41 -7.27 -16.65 8.21
N LEU A 42 -6.58 -16.70 7.06
CA LEU A 42 -6.02 -15.51 6.41
C LEU A 42 -7.11 -14.61 5.81
N GLU A 43 -8.21 -15.19 5.32
CA GLU A 43 -9.39 -14.44 4.92
C GLU A 43 -9.99 -13.70 6.11
N TRP A 44 -10.19 -14.38 7.24
CA TRP A 44 -10.70 -13.74 8.46
C TRP A 44 -9.74 -12.71 9.04
N ALA A 45 -8.45 -13.00 9.05
CA ALA A 45 -7.42 -12.06 9.45
C ALA A 45 -7.52 -10.76 8.64
N ALA A 46 -7.65 -10.87 7.32
CA ALA A 46 -7.82 -9.70 6.44
C ALA A 46 -9.13 -8.92 6.67
N VAL A 47 -10.17 -9.57 7.22
CA VAL A 47 -11.43 -8.90 7.63
C VAL A 47 -11.24 -8.18 8.98
N ILE A 48 -10.64 -8.86 9.96
CA ILE A 48 -10.45 -8.36 11.34
C ILE A 48 -9.46 -7.19 11.35
N GLN A 49 -8.28 -7.40 10.74
CA GLN A 49 -7.27 -6.37 10.57
C GLN A 49 -6.75 -6.47 9.15
N ARG A 50 -7.09 -5.50 8.31
CA ARG A 50 -6.46 -5.43 6.99
C ARG A 50 -4.95 -5.26 7.21
N PRO A 51 -4.11 -6.07 6.55
CA PRO A 51 -2.69 -5.81 6.55
C PRO A 51 -2.46 -4.38 6.13
N ASP A 52 -1.56 -3.68 6.84
CA ASP A 52 -1.13 -2.37 6.38
C ASP A 52 -0.62 -2.58 4.96
N GLU A 53 -1.33 -2.01 3.98
CA GLU A 53 -1.03 -2.18 2.57
C GLU A 53 0.37 -1.67 2.22
N SER A 54 1.04 -0.98 3.14
CA SER A 54 2.43 -0.50 3.08
C SER A 54 3.46 -1.59 3.44
N ASN A 55 3.05 -2.70 4.06
CA ASN A 55 3.91 -3.83 4.42
C ASN A 55 3.86 -4.98 3.40
N SER A 56 3.26 -4.77 2.22
CA SER A 56 3.28 -5.76 1.16
C SER A 56 4.72 -6.06 0.72
N PRO A 57 5.19 -7.33 0.79
CA PRO A 57 6.53 -7.70 0.33
C PRO A 57 6.78 -7.32 -1.13
N LEU A 58 5.74 -7.41 -1.98
CA LEU A 58 5.81 -6.97 -3.37
C LEU A 58 6.09 -5.47 -3.47
N ILE A 59 5.41 -4.65 -2.67
CA ILE A 59 5.59 -3.19 -2.72
C ILE A 59 7.01 -2.84 -2.26
N ARG A 60 7.48 -3.44 -1.17
CA ARG A 60 8.87 -3.27 -0.70
C ARG A 60 9.88 -3.66 -1.78
N ALA A 61 9.73 -4.84 -2.37
CA ALA A 61 10.61 -5.32 -3.44
C ALA A 61 10.60 -4.41 -4.69
N VAL A 62 9.44 -3.89 -5.09
CA VAL A 62 9.36 -2.95 -6.22
C VAL A 62 10.01 -1.61 -5.88
N PHE A 63 9.83 -1.11 -4.65
CA PHE A 63 10.41 0.17 -4.21
C PHE A 63 11.92 0.09 -3.97
N ALA A 64 12.44 -1.08 -3.57
CA ALA A 64 13.87 -1.36 -3.48
C ALA A 64 14.54 -1.53 -4.86
N HIS A 65 13.81 -1.96 -5.88
CA HIS A 65 14.31 -2.08 -7.24
C HIS A 65 14.59 -0.71 -7.89
N GLU A 66 15.44 -0.68 -8.91
CA GLU A 66 15.74 0.53 -9.70
C GLU A 66 14.50 1.24 -10.25
N LEU A 67 13.42 0.49 -10.45
CA LEU A 67 12.14 1.02 -10.90
C LEU A 67 11.52 1.94 -9.84
N GLY A 68 11.46 1.49 -8.59
CA GLY A 68 10.93 2.27 -7.48
C GLY A 68 11.80 3.47 -7.13
N LYS A 69 13.12 3.29 -7.13
CA LYS A 69 14.08 4.40 -6.97
C LYS A 69 13.93 5.44 -8.07
N GLY A 70 13.78 5.01 -9.32
CA GLY A 70 13.48 5.89 -10.46
C GLY A 70 12.13 6.60 -10.29
N ALA A 71 11.11 5.92 -9.75
CA ALA A 71 9.81 6.50 -9.48
C ALA A 71 9.85 7.62 -8.42
N VAL A 72 10.68 7.45 -7.40
CA VAL A 72 10.90 8.49 -6.38
C VAL A 72 11.68 9.66 -7.00
N ARG A 73 12.80 9.38 -7.68
CA ARG A 73 13.65 10.40 -8.31
C ARG A 73 12.87 11.27 -9.31
N ASP A 74 12.03 10.64 -10.11
CA ASP A 74 11.34 11.29 -11.19
C ASP A 74 9.92 11.74 -10.79
N ASP A 75 9.53 11.77 -9.50
CA ASP A 75 8.23 12.24 -9.00
C ASP A 75 6.98 11.52 -9.55
N TRP A 76 7.00 10.19 -9.58
CA TRP A 76 5.82 9.36 -9.92
C TRP A 76 5.60 8.13 -9.03
N ALA A 77 6.33 8.04 -7.92
CA ALA A 77 6.18 6.99 -6.93
C ALA A 77 4.74 6.82 -6.37
N PRO A 78 3.93 7.86 -6.12
CA PRO A 78 2.58 7.71 -5.59
C PRO A 78 1.66 7.01 -6.57
N GLU A 79 1.80 7.28 -7.87
CA GLU A 79 1.05 6.61 -8.93
C GLU A 79 1.44 5.14 -9.03
N LEU A 80 2.74 4.83 -8.93
CA LEU A 80 3.22 3.46 -8.86
C LEU A 80 2.62 2.72 -7.66
N LEU A 81 2.65 3.34 -6.47
CA LEU A 81 2.09 2.76 -5.25
C LEU A 81 0.58 2.49 -5.37
N VAL A 82 -0.17 3.41 -5.98
CA VAL A 82 -1.62 3.23 -6.23
C VAL A 82 -1.87 2.07 -7.19
N ASP A 83 -1.10 1.95 -8.27
CA ASP A 83 -1.27 0.83 -9.21
C ASP A 83 -0.91 -0.52 -8.57
N LEU A 84 0.20 -0.58 -7.82
CA LEU A 84 0.61 -1.78 -7.09
C LEU A 84 -0.44 -2.24 -6.07
N ARG A 85 -1.08 -1.29 -5.37
CA ARG A 85 -2.18 -1.61 -4.43
C ARG A 85 -3.39 -2.21 -5.14
N LYS A 86 -3.68 -1.76 -6.37
CA LYS A 86 -4.82 -2.24 -7.16
C LYS A 86 -4.53 -3.57 -7.86
N SER A 87 -3.39 -3.66 -8.53
CA SER A 87 -3.03 -4.80 -9.38
C SER A 87 -2.44 -5.96 -8.57
N ARG A 88 -1.79 -5.67 -7.43
CA ARG A 88 -1.02 -6.62 -6.61
C ARG A 88 -0.06 -7.49 -7.42
N ARG A 89 0.51 -6.91 -8.49
CA ARG A 89 1.43 -7.58 -9.42
C ARG A 89 2.62 -6.69 -9.71
N TRP A 90 3.72 -7.30 -10.15
CA TRP A 90 4.85 -6.55 -10.68
C TRP A 90 4.38 -5.73 -11.91
N PRO A 91 4.74 -4.45 -12.00
CA PRO A 91 4.27 -3.58 -13.08
C PRO A 91 4.85 -4.05 -14.43
N THR A 92 3.97 -4.26 -15.39
CA THR A 92 4.33 -4.57 -16.78
C THR A 92 4.62 -3.28 -17.56
N GLU A 93 5.26 -3.37 -18.73
CA GLU A 93 5.53 -2.20 -19.58
C GLU A 93 4.25 -1.41 -19.92
N PHE A 94 3.13 -2.11 -20.14
CA PHE A 94 1.84 -1.48 -20.38
C PHE A 94 1.33 -0.72 -19.14
N ALA A 95 1.46 -1.33 -17.95
CA ALA A 95 1.09 -0.67 -16.70
C ALA A 95 1.96 0.58 -16.46
N LEU A 96 3.26 0.49 -16.73
CA LEU A 96 4.20 1.59 -16.59
C LEU A 96 3.85 2.79 -17.47
N LYS A 97 3.48 2.56 -18.74
CA LYS A 97 3.03 3.63 -19.64
C LYS A 97 1.84 4.40 -19.04
N ARG A 98 0.81 3.67 -18.59
CA ARG A 98 -0.38 4.25 -17.97
C ARG A 98 -0.07 4.98 -16.64
N ILE A 99 0.83 4.43 -15.83
CA ILE A 99 1.28 5.06 -14.58
C ILE A 99 1.96 6.40 -14.89
N LEU A 100 2.86 6.43 -15.88
CA LEU A 100 3.58 7.64 -16.27
C LEU A 100 2.63 8.70 -16.85
N GLU A 101 1.63 8.32 -17.64
CA GLU A 101 0.59 9.23 -18.12
C GLU A 101 -0.21 9.85 -16.96
N SER A 102 -0.63 9.02 -16.00
CA SER A 102 -1.31 9.50 -14.78
C SER A 102 -0.42 10.44 -13.97
N ALA A 103 0.87 10.11 -13.85
CA ALA A 103 1.83 10.92 -13.10
C ALA A 103 2.08 12.26 -13.76
N LYS A 104 2.14 12.32 -15.10
CA LYS A 104 2.25 13.58 -15.84
C LYS A 104 1.09 14.52 -15.51
N GLY A 105 -0.15 14.02 -15.55
CA GLY A 105 -1.33 14.82 -15.20
C GLY A 105 -1.32 15.31 -13.74
N ALA A 106 -0.85 14.46 -12.82
CA ALA A 106 -0.69 14.85 -11.43
C ALA A 106 0.40 15.92 -11.24
N ARG A 107 1.55 15.80 -11.91
CA ARG A 107 2.63 16.80 -11.85
C ARG A 107 2.20 18.15 -12.43
N ASP A 108 1.51 18.13 -13.58
CA ASP A 108 0.99 19.36 -14.18
C ASP A 108 0.00 20.07 -13.25
N ARG A 109 -0.84 19.30 -12.55
CA ARG A 109 -1.75 19.83 -11.52
C ARG A 109 -0.97 20.42 -10.34
N GLN A 110 0.04 19.71 -9.82
CA GLN A 110 0.86 20.20 -8.71
C GLN A 110 1.59 21.49 -9.07
N HIS A 111 2.28 21.53 -10.22
CA HIS A 111 2.94 22.75 -10.70
C HIS A 111 1.96 23.90 -10.92
N SER A 112 0.74 23.64 -11.37
CA SER A 112 -0.30 24.67 -11.48
C SER A 112 -0.65 25.26 -10.10
N ILE A 113 -0.86 24.40 -9.10
CA ILE A 113 -1.17 24.83 -7.73
C ILE A 113 0.00 25.61 -7.12
N GLU A 114 1.22 25.12 -7.26
CA GLU A 114 2.43 25.74 -6.70
C GLU A 114 2.71 27.11 -7.34
N ARG A 115 2.51 27.25 -8.66
CA ARG A 115 2.65 28.55 -9.33
C ARG A 115 1.64 29.57 -8.82
N ARG A 116 0.40 29.16 -8.55
CA ARG A 116 -0.63 30.05 -7.98
C ARG A 116 -0.27 30.47 -6.55
N LEU A 117 0.17 29.52 -5.72
CA LEU A 117 0.64 29.82 -4.37
C LEU A 117 1.85 30.77 -4.36
N ALA A 118 2.82 30.56 -5.26
CA ALA A 118 4.01 31.41 -5.38
C ALA A 118 3.69 32.87 -5.76
N ARG A 119 2.56 33.09 -6.43
CA ARG A 119 2.04 34.41 -6.79
C ARG A 119 1.12 35.01 -5.73
N ALA A 120 0.99 34.36 -4.57
CA ALA A 120 0.02 34.69 -3.52
C ALA A 120 -1.44 34.73 -4.04
N GLU A 121 -1.74 33.97 -5.09
CA GLU A 121 -3.11 33.83 -5.60
C GLU A 121 -3.91 32.88 -4.70
N THR A 122 -5.22 33.12 -4.62
CA THR A 122 -6.13 32.23 -3.90
C THR A 122 -6.19 30.87 -4.58
N VAL A 123 -5.81 29.82 -3.83
CA VAL A 123 -5.98 28.41 -4.21
C VAL A 123 -7.16 27.84 -3.44
N SER A 124 -7.95 26.98 -4.10
CA SER A 124 -9.10 26.34 -3.45
C SER A 124 -8.63 25.42 -2.32
N VAL A 125 -9.43 25.29 -1.25
CA VAL A 125 -9.14 24.36 -0.14
C VAL A 125 -8.99 22.91 -0.66
N ILE A 126 -9.74 22.55 -1.70
CA ILE A 126 -9.67 21.24 -2.34
C ILE A 126 -8.30 21.01 -3.00
N ASP A 127 -7.79 22.00 -3.74
CA ASP A 127 -6.50 21.90 -4.42
C ASP A 127 -5.34 21.92 -3.42
N ALA A 128 -5.40 22.76 -2.40
CA ALA A 128 -4.41 22.78 -1.32
C ALA A 128 -4.35 21.43 -0.60
N GLY A 129 -5.52 20.90 -0.20
CA GLY A 129 -5.60 19.57 0.42
C GLY A 129 -5.17 18.42 -0.50
N TRP A 130 -5.39 18.54 -1.80
CA TRP A 130 -4.88 17.56 -2.78
C TRP A 130 -3.34 17.59 -2.85
N ARG A 131 -2.74 18.79 -2.89
CA ARG A 131 -1.27 18.96 -2.88
C ARG A 131 -0.66 18.35 -1.62
N ASP A 132 -1.22 18.65 -0.45
CA ASP A 132 -0.69 18.17 0.82
C ASP A 132 -0.76 16.64 0.91
N LYS A 133 -1.86 16.04 0.43
CA LYS A 133 -1.98 14.58 0.31
C LYS A 133 -0.92 13.98 -0.61
N ARG A 134 -0.64 14.62 -1.74
CA ARG A 134 0.40 14.17 -2.68
C ARG A 134 1.79 14.23 -2.04
N ILE A 135 2.12 15.31 -1.34
CA ILE A 135 3.39 15.45 -0.62
C ILE A 135 3.53 14.38 0.47
N ALA A 136 2.48 14.13 1.24
CA ALA A 136 2.47 13.06 2.24
C ALA A 136 2.67 11.67 1.60
N ALA A 137 2.05 11.42 0.45
CA ALA A 137 2.22 10.17 -0.30
C ALA A 137 3.64 10.01 -0.86
N MET A 138 4.25 11.08 -1.36
CA MET A 138 5.66 11.08 -1.80
C MET A 138 6.60 10.71 -0.66
N ARG A 139 6.49 11.37 0.50
CA ARG A 139 7.29 11.07 1.69
C ARG A 139 7.17 9.62 2.13
N LYS A 140 5.95 9.06 2.03
CA LYS A 140 5.72 7.64 2.32
C LYS A 140 6.45 6.72 1.34
N CYS A 141 6.47 7.07 0.06
CA CYS A 141 7.19 6.29 -0.95
C CYS A 141 8.71 6.40 -0.81
N GLU A 142 9.21 7.58 -0.41
CA GLU A 142 10.63 7.79 -0.09
C GLU A 142 11.06 6.86 1.06
N GLY A 143 10.27 6.77 2.13
CA GLY A 143 10.54 5.82 3.22
C GLY A 143 10.61 4.37 2.75
N LEU A 144 9.69 3.95 1.88
CA LEU A 144 9.69 2.60 1.30
C LEU A 144 10.93 2.30 0.43
N ALA A 145 11.52 3.31 -0.20
CA ALA A 145 12.74 3.16 -0.99
C ALA A 145 14.03 3.17 -0.13
N GLN A 146 13.95 3.65 1.12
CA GLN A 146 15.09 3.77 2.04
C GLN A 146 15.17 2.64 3.08
N ASP A 147 14.04 2.01 3.44
CA ASP A 147 13.92 0.99 4.50
C ASP A 147 14.73 -0.31 4.27
N GLU A 148 15.39 -0.52 3.13
CA GLU A 148 16.32 -1.65 2.89
C GLU A 148 17.81 -1.32 3.11
N ALA A 149 18.13 -0.12 3.61
CA ALA A 149 19.51 0.25 3.95
C ALA A 149 19.88 0.00 5.43
N SER A 150 19.16 -0.86 6.15
CA SER A 150 19.43 -1.20 7.56
C SER A 150 19.44 -2.70 7.83
#